data_AF-A0A073IZD3-F1
#
_entry.id   AF-A0A073IZD3-F1
#
_cell.length_a   1.000
_cell.length_b   1.000
_cell.length_c   1.000
_cell.angle_alpha   90.00
_cell.angle_beta   90.00
_cell.angle_gamma   90.00
#
_symmetry.space_group_name_H-M   'P 1'
#
loop_
_entity.id
_entity.type
_entity.pdbx_description
1 polymer ?
#
loop_
_entity_poly.entity_id
_entity_poly.type
_entity_poly.pdbx_seq_one_letter_code
_entity_poly.pdbx_strand_id
1 'polypeptide(L)'
;MIDRAKTEYQTLGGETRVVWQPDVERINRVIIKNARGHAYFEYGEPLMETPSHVWAAPLGTMSASDHADFESVNNCQELAALPEVGSRMMTRVFTGQDLDDGWVVVQDGAYRYAVHQTGVLRVRSVWWEYLATEVKW
;
A
#
# COMPACT_ATOMS: atom_id res chain seq x y z
N MET A 1 12.85 0.82 -22.56
CA MET A 1 11.99 1.21 -21.41
C MET A 1 12.77 1.12 -20.10
N ILE A 2 13.67 0.15 -19.95
CA ILE A 2 14.58 0.05 -18.79
C ILE A 2 15.63 1.17 -18.79
N ASP A 3 16.11 1.60 -19.96
CA ASP A 3 17.20 2.60 -20.09
C ASP A 3 16.90 3.97 -19.47
N ARG A 4 15.63 4.30 -19.23
CA ARG A 4 15.23 5.54 -18.53
C ARG A 4 15.56 5.52 -17.04
N ALA A 5 15.72 4.33 -16.46
CA ALA A 5 16.13 4.14 -15.06
C ALA A 5 17.65 4.18 -14.88
N LYS A 6 18.42 4.32 -15.97
CA LYS A 6 19.88 4.28 -15.95
C LYS A 6 20.45 5.68 -15.68
N THR A 7 21.26 5.80 -14.64
CA THR A 7 22.06 7.00 -14.36
C THR A 7 23.53 6.62 -14.38
N GLU A 8 24.31 7.31 -15.22
CA GLU A 8 25.76 7.16 -15.29
C GLU A 8 26.43 8.36 -14.64
N TYR A 9 27.39 8.14 -13.76
CA TYR A 9 28.20 9.21 -13.18
C TYR A 9 29.67 8.79 -13.10
N GLN A 10 30.57 9.77 -13.18
CA GLN A 10 31.99 9.56 -12.94
C GLN A 10 32.30 9.73 -11.46
N THR A 11 33.00 8.76 -10.91
CA THR A 11 33.57 8.84 -9.55
C THR A 11 34.78 9.76 -9.54
N LEU A 12 35.18 10.23 -8.35
CA LEU A 12 36.38 11.04 -8.16
C LEU A 12 37.68 10.35 -8.64
N GLY A 13 37.67 9.02 -8.77
CA GLY A 13 38.79 8.22 -9.29
C GLY A 13 38.77 8.01 -10.81
N GLY A 14 37.84 8.63 -11.54
CA GLY A 14 37.71 8.49 -13.00
C GLY A 14 36.98 7.24 -13.48
N GLU A 15 36.50 6.38 -12.57
CA GLU A 15 35.66 5.23 -12.93
C GLU A 15 34.23 5.69 -13.25
N THR A 16 33.68 5.21 -14.37
CA THR A 16 32.26 5.36 -14.70
C THR A 16 31.44 4.30 -13.98
N ARG A 17 30.45 4.72 -13.19
CA ARG A 17 29.50 3.82 -12.53
C ARG A 17 28.09 4.01 -13.08
N VAL A 18 27.40 2.88 -13.22
CA VAL A 18 26.00 2.82 -13.66
C VAL A 18 25.15 2.46 -12.45
N VAL A 19 24.13 3.27 -12.16
CA VAL A 19 23.11 2.98 -11.16
C VAL A 19 21.76 2.92 -11.84
N TRP A 20 20.96 1.93 -11.46
CA TRP A 20 19.57 1.79 -11.91
C TRP A 20 18.65 2.23 -10.79
N GLN A 21 17.86 3.28 -11.02
CA GLN A 21 16.88 3.78 -10.06
C GLN A 21 15.46 3.63 -10.61
N PRO A 22 14.55 2.99 -9.86
CA PRO A 22 13.16 2.91 -10.26
C PRO A 22 12.54 4.31 -10.32
N ASP A 23 11.62 4.51 -11.26
CA ASP A 23 10.83 5.74 -11.38
C ASP A 23 9.81 5.81 -10.24
N VAL A 24 10.24 6.41 -9.13
CA VAL A 24 9.45 6.51 -7.88
C VAL A 24 8.15 7.29 -8.11
N GLU A 25 8.16 8.32 -8.96
CA GLU A 25 6.95 9.09 -9.26
C GLU A 25 5.91 8.23 -9.97
N ARG A 26 6.35 7.42 -10.94
CA ARG A 26 5.45 6.50 -11.65
C ARG A 26 4.91 5.43 -10.72
N ILE A 27 5.74 4.89 -9.83
CA ILE A 27 5.31 3.94 -8.81
C ILE A 27 4.24 4.58 -7.92
N ASN A 28 4.49 5.77 -7.39
CA ASN A 28 3.54 6.51 -6.56
C ASN A 28 2.21 6.76 -7.28
N ARG A 29 2.24 7.15 -8.57
CA ARG A 29 0.99 7.33 -9.36
C ARG A 29 0.16 6.04 -9.45
N VAL A 30 0.80 4.89 -9.65
CA VAL A 30 0.11 3.59 -9.71
C VAL A 30 -0.44 3.21 -8.34
N ILE A 31 0.36 3.40 -7.28
CA ILE A 31 -0.04 3.08 -5.92
C ILE A 31 -1.24 3.93 -5.48
N ILE A 32 -1.19 5.25 -5.68
CA ILE A 32 -2.29 6.16 -5.32
C ILE A 32 -3.57 5.80 -6.09
N LYS A 33 -3.46 5.49 -7.39
CA LYS A 33 -4.62 5.10 -8.19
C LYS A 33 -5.27 3.83 -7.66
N ASN A 34 -4.48 2.79 -7.36
CA ASN A 34 -5.02 1.54 -6.83
C ASN A 34 -5.60 1.73 -5.42
N ALA A 35 -4.90 2.48 -4.57
CA ALA A 35 -5.36 2.75 -3.22
C ALA A 35 -6.69 3.52 -3.21
N ARG A 36 -6.88 4.50 -4.09
CA ARG A 36 -8.18 5.18 -4.29
C ARG A 36 -9.26 4.22 -4.77
N GLY A 37 -8.92 3.30 -5.66
CA GLY A 37 -9.85 2.28 -6.13
C GLY A 37 -10.36 1.38 -5.00
N HIS A 38 -9.45 0.91 -4.14
CA HIS A 38 -9.80 0.09 -2.98
C HIS A 38 -10.59 0.84 -1.94
N ALA A 39 -10.19 2.07 -1.64
CA ALA A 39 -10.93 2.94 -0.76
C ALA A 39 -12.37 3.17 -1.27
N TYR A 40 -12.54 3.47 -2.56
CA TYR A 40 -13.86 3.64 -3.16
C TYR A 40 -14.68 2.34 -3.15
N PHE A 41 -14.04 1.19 -3.41
CA PHE A 41 -14.72 -0.10 -3.44
C PHE A 41 -15.25 -0.52 -2.05
N GLU A 42 -14.48 -0.24 -1.00
CA GLU A 42 -14.83 -0.60 0.38
C GLU A 42 -15.73 0.45 1.05
N TYR A 43 -15.42 1.75 0.86
CA TYR A 43 -16.06 2.87 1.55
C TYR A 43 -17.19 3.52 0.74
N GLY A 44 -17.20 3.40 -0.59
CA GLY A 44 -18.25 3.96 -1.45
C GLY A 44 -18.10 5.45 -1.80
N GLU A 45 -17.24 6.20 -1.12
CA GLU A 45 -17.00 7.62 -1.39
C GLU A 45 -15.68 7.88 -2.13
N PRO A 46 -15.64 8.80 -3.11
CA PRO A 46 -14.43 9.11 -3.85
C PRO A 46 -13.48 10.01 -3.06
N LEU A 47 -12.24 9.56 -2.85
CA LEU A 47 -11.17 10.38 -2.26
C LEU A 47 -10.48 11.24 -3.33
N MET A 48 -10.85 12.53 -3.37
CA MET A 48 -10.29 13.51 -4.30
C MET A 48 -9.03 14.20 -3.77
N GLU A 49 -8.82 14.17 -2.46
CA GLU A 49 -7.69 14.82 -1.80
C GLU A 49 -6.37 14.13 -2.10
N THR A 50 -5.28 14.89 -1.93
CA THR A 50 -3.92 14.34 -2.04
C THR A 50 -3.62 13.57 -0.76
N PRO A 51 -3.12 12.32 -0.84
CA PRO A 51 -2.77 11.55 0.35
C PRO A 51 -1.70 12.27 1.18
N SER A 52 -1.86 12.23 2.51
CA SER A 52 -0.90 12.76 3.49
C SER A 52 0.39 11.94 3.52
N HIS A 53 0.33 10.67 3.12
CA HIS A 53 1.49 9.78 3.06
C HIS A 53 1.38 8.78 1.92
N VAL A 54 2.49 8.57 1.20
CA VAL A 54 2.63 7.53 0.17
C VAL A 54 3.98 6.87 0.37
N TRP A 55 3.98 5.56 0.55
CA TRP A 55 5.17 4.78 0.79
C TRP A 55 5.14 3.47 0.02
N ALA A 56 6.31 3.07 -0.45
CA ALA A 56 6.51 1.82 -1.16
C ALA A 56 7.91 1.30 -0.88
N ALA A 57 8.03 0.04 -0.51
CA ALA A 57 9.31 -0.62 -0.34
C ALA A 57 9.23 -2.10 -0.68
N PRO A 58 10.31 -2.70 -1.18
CA PRO A 58 10.42 -4.15 -1.22
C PRO A 58 10.34 -4.73 0.20
N LEU A 59 9.51 -5.74 0.43
CA LEU A 59 9.38 -6.45 1.70
C LEU A 59 10.74 -6.95 2.21
N GLY A 60 11.58 -7.47 1.30
CA GLY A 60 12.93 -7.94 1.65
C GLY A 60 13.91 -6.86 2.11
N THR A 61 13.55 -5.57 2.02
CA THR A 61 14.37 -4.46 2.55
C THR A 61 13.90 -3.97 3.92
N MET A 62 12.76 -4.45 4.41
CA MET A 62 12.19 -4.05 5.68
C MET A 62 12.89 -4.75 6.84
N SER A 63 12.96 -4.08 8.00
CA SER A 63 13.33 -4.76 9.23
C SER A 63 12.23 -5.73 9.67
N ALA A 64 12.57 -6.71 10.52
CA ALA A 64 11.57 -7.65 11.03
C ALA A 64 10.46 -6.96 11.83
N SER A 65 10.77 -5.86 12.53
CA SER A 65 9.76 -5.05 13.23
C SER A 65 8.86 -4.31 12.26
N ASP A 66 9.42 -3.65 11.24
CA ASP A 66 8.60 -2.91 10.26
C ASP A 66 7.70 -3.86 9.48
N HIS A 67 8.20 -5.06 9.17
CA HIS A 67 7.43 -6.09 8.49
C HIS A 67 6.26 -6.57 9.38
N ALA A 68 6.52 -6.81 10.67
CA ALA A 68 5.47 -7.20 11.60
C ALA A 68 4.41 -6.09 11.76
N ASP A 69 4.82 -4.83 11.88
CA ASP A 69 3.92 -3.66 12.00
C ASP A 69 3.09 -3.42 10.72
N PHE A 70 3.66 -3.77 9.56
CA PHE A 70 2.97 -3.71 8.28
C PHE A 70 1.91 -4.80 8.16
N GLU A 71 2.24 -6.03 8.56
CA GLU A 71 1.34 -7.18 8.54
C GLU A 71 0.30 -7.16 9.67
N SER A 72 0.53 -6.39 10.75
CA SER A 72 -0.40 -6.27 11.88
C SER A 72 -1.61 -5.38 11.57
N VAL A 73 -2.38 -5.82 10.59
CA VAL A 73 -3.56 -5.17 9.99
C VAL A 73 -4.79 -5.29 10.91
N ASN A 74 -4.85 -6.36 11.70
CA ASN A 74 -5.95 -6.68 12.62
C ASN A 74 -5.89 -5.99 14.00
N ASN A 75 -4.77 -5.34 14.36
CA ASN A 75 -4.61 -4.77 15.71
C ASN A 75 -5.33 -3.43 15.94
N CYS A 76 -6.04 -2.91 14.94
CA CYS A 76 -6.84 -1.70 15.07
C CYS A 76 -8.24 -2.01 15.61
N GLN A 77 -8.30 -2.46 16.86
CA GLN A 77 -9.53 -2.59 17.63
C GLN A 77 -9.90 -1.24 18.29
N GLU A 78 -9.74 -0.12 17.56
CA GLU A 78 -10.23 1.17 18.01
C GLU A 78 -11.59 1.44 17.35
N LEU A 79 -12.64 1.29 18.17
CA LEU A 79 -14.06 1.48 17.90
C LEU A 79 -14.44 2.92 17.48
N ALA A 80 -13.52 3.71 16.93
CA ALA A 80 -13.66 5.16 16.85
C ALA A 80 -14.48 5.66 15.66
N ALA A 81 -14.63 4.87 14.59
CA ALA A 81 -15.47 5.21 13.45
C ALA A 81 -16.13 3.97 12.87
N LEU A 82 -17.45 3.85 13.04
CA LEU A 82 -18.20 2.85 12.28
C LEU A 82 -18.22 3.30 10.80
N PRO A 83 -17.90 2.42 9.85
CA PRO A 83 -18.04 2.73 8.42
C PRO A 83 -19.49 3.09 8.09
N GLU A 84 -19.70 3.73 6.93
CA GLU A 84 -21.04 4.06 6.45
C GLU A 84 -21.94 2.81 6.43
N VAL A 85 -23.19 2.95 6.89
CA VAL A 85 -24.18 1.88 6.90
C VAL A 85 -24.46 1.44 5.46
N GLY A 86 -24.23 0.16 5.17
CA GLY A 86 -24.41 -0.41 3.83
C GLY A 86 -23.11 -0.50 3.01
N SER A 87 -22.00 0.04 3.51
CA SER A 87 -20.68 -0.16 2.88
C SER A 87 -20.21 -1.62 2.99
N ARG A 88 -19.31 -2.02 2.08
CA ARG A 88 -18.66 -3.33 2.16
C ARG A 88 -17.79 -3.42 3.40
N MET A 89 -17.12 -2.32 3.75
CA MET A 89 -16.35 -2.21 4.98
C MET A 89 -17.21 -2.48 6.23
N MET A 90 -18.42 -1.91 6.32
CA MET A 90 -19.36 -2.22 7.40
C MET A 90 -19.70 -3.71 7.46
N THR A 91 -19.91 -4.34 6.30
CA THR A 91 -20.18 -5.79 6.26
C THR A 91 -18.99 -6.58 6.81
N ARG A 92 -17.78 -6.26 6.38
CA ARG A 92 -16.55 -6.94 6.82
C ARG A 92 -16.26 -6.75 8.32
N VAL A 93 -16.47 -5.55 8.85
CA VAL A 93 -16.32 -5.26 10.29
C VAL A 93 -17.28 -6.11 11.13
N PHE A 94 -18.51 -6.33 10.66
CA PHE A 94 -19.53 -7.07 11.41
C PHE A 94 -19.54 -8.57 11.19
N THR A 95 -19.17 -9.04 9.99
CA THR A 95 -19.23 -10.48 9.65
C THR A 95 -17.86 -11.15 9.66
N GLY A 96 -16.76 -10.39 9.57
CA GLY A 96 -15.42 -10.93 9.37
C GLY A 96 -15.25 -11.75 8.08
N GLN A 97 -16.24 -11.72 7.18
CA GLN A 97 -16.23 -12.52 5.96
C GLN A 97 -15.19 -11.98 4.96
N ASP A 98 -14.54 -12.91 4.27
CA ASP A 98 -13.53 -12.66 3.22
C ASP A 98 -12.28 -11.88 3.68
N LEU A 99 -11.87 -12.05 4.94
CA LEU A 99 -10.60 -11.53 5.44
C LEU A 99 -9.67 -12.69 5.84
N ASP A 100 -8.49 -12.74 5.25
CA ASP A 100 -7.38 -13.58 5.72
C ASP A 100 -6.42 -12.70 6.52
N ASP A 101 -6.46 -12.84 7.85
CA ASP A 101 -5.74 -11.99 8.81
C ASP A 101 -5.89 -10.46 8.54
N GLY A 102 -7.11 -10.04 8.17
CA GLY A 102 -7.44 -8.63 7.90
C GLY A 102 -7.15 -8.16 6.47
N TRP A 103 -6.59 -9.03 5.63
CA TRP A 103 -6.34 -8.78 4.22
C TRP A 103 -7.47 -9.29 3.35
N VAL A 104 -7.80 -8.52 2.32
CA VAL A 104 -8.58 -8.98 1.18
C VAL A 104 -7.60 -9.57 0.16
N VAL A 105 -7.59 -10.90 0.06
CA VAL A 105 -6.78 -11.62 -0.93
C VAL A 105 -7.54 -11.63 -2.27
N VAL A 106 -7.02 -10.88 -3.25
CA VAL A 106 -7.62 -10.82 -4.60
C VAL A 106 -7.10 -11.97 -5.47
N GLN A 107 -5.79 -12.19 -5.41
CA GLN A 107 -5.14 -13.31 -6.08
C GLN A 107 -3.99 -13.79 -5.19
N ASP A 108 -4.08 -15.06 -4.79
CA ASP A 108 -3.09 -15.69 -3.93
C ASP A 108 -1.66 -15.56 -4.49
N GLY A 109 -0.73 -15.16 -3.62
CA GLY A 109 0.68 -14.90 -3.93
C GLY A 109 0.97 -13.74 -4.90
N ALA A 110 -0.05 -13.04 -5.40
CA ALA A 110 0.11 -11.98 -6.40
C ALA A 110 -0.42 -10.62 -5.92
N TYR A 111 -1.58 -10.60 -5.26
CA TYR A 111 -2.17 -9.35 -4.82
C TYR A 111 -3.11 -9.49 -3.63
N ARG A 112 -2.78 -8.76 -2.56
CA ARG A 112 -3.63 -8.57 -1.38
C ARG A 112 -3.62 -7.12 -0.94
N TYR A 113 -4.74 -6.66 -0.38
CA TYR A 113 -4.86 -5.30 0.13
C TYR A 113 -5.67 -5.27 1.42
N ALA A 114 -5.49 -4.22 2.21
CA ALA A 114 -6.24 -3.98 3.42
C ALA A 114 -6.61 -2.49 3.50
N VAL A 115 -7.83 -2.21 3.96
CA VAL A 115 -8.36 -0.84 4.11
C VAL A 115 -8.78 -0.65 5.56
N HIS A 116 -8.24 0.38 6.19
CA HIS A 116 -8.51 0.73 7.59
C HIS A 116 -8.90 2.18 7.71
N GLN A 117 -9.84 2.46 8.61
CA GLN A 117 -10.26 3.81 8.95
C GLN A 117 -10.21 3.97 10.47
N THR A 118 -9.00 4.07 11.00
CA THR A 118 -8.76 4.40 12.41
C THR A 118 -8.28 5.84 12.47
N GLY A 119 -9.23 6.78 12.51
CA GLY A 119 -9.00 8.23 12.44
C GLY A 119 -8.62 8.74 11.04
N VAL A 120 -7.63 8.11 10.41
CA VAL A 120 -7.08 8.43 9.08
C VAL A 120 -7.31 7.23 8.19
N LEU A 121 -7.76 7.45 6.94
CA LEU A 121 -7.98 6.34 6.02
C LEU A 121 -6.63 5.83 5.54
N ARG A 122 -6.36 4.54 5.76
CA ARG A 122 -5.11 3.87 5.38
C ARG A 122 -5.41 2.70 4.47
N VAL A 123 -4.72 2.65 3.34
CA VAL A 123 -4.77 1.52 2.41
C VAL A 123 -3.37 0.92 2.32
N ARG A 124 -3.25 -0.37 2.64
CA ARG A 124 -2.05 -1.17 2.45
C ARG A 124 -2.27 -2.14 1.31
N SER A 125 -1.23 -2.42 0.53
CA SER A 125 -1.26 -3.51 -0.45
C SER A 125 0.09 -4.18 -0.60
N VAL A 126 0.07 -5.45 -0.98
CA VAL A 126 1.25 -6.26 -1.29
C VAL A 126 1.11 -6.78 -2.71
N TRP A 127 2.16 -6.60 -3.50
CA TRP A 127 2.24 -7.07 -4.88
C TRP A 127 3.30 -8.15 -4.99
N TRP A 128 2.91 -9.32 -5.51
CA TRP A 128 3.79 -10.46 -5.78
C TRP A 128 4.64 -10.90 -4.58
N GLU A 129 4.12 -10.74 -3.36
CA GLU A 129 4.87 -10.95 -2.11
C GLU A 129 6.24 -10.25 -2.10
N TYR A 130 6.34 -9.13 -2.83
CA TYR A 130 7.59 -8.40 -3.02
C TYR A 130 7.42 -6.92 -2.67
N LEU A 131 6.45 -6.21 -3.25
CA LEU A 131 6.30 -4.77 -3.06
C LEU A 131 5.21 -4.48 -2.03
N ALA A 132 5.61 -3.97 -0.88
CA ALA A 132 4.72 -3.40 0.11
C ALA A 132 4.42 -1.94 -0.24
N THR A 133 3.16 -1.55 -0.10
CA THR A 133 2.72 -0.18 -0.37
C THR A 133 1.77 0.28 0.72
N GLU A 134 1.88 1.54 1.12
CA GLU A 134 1.00 2.17 2.09
C GLU A 134 0.61 3.57 1.61
N VAL A 135 -0.67 3.87 1.66
CA VAL A 135 -1.23 5.20 1.39
C VAL A 135 -2.11 5.62 2.55
N LYS A 136 -1.94 6.85 3.02
CA LYS A 136 -2.78 7.45 4.06
C LYS A 136 -3.41 8.73 3.55
N TRP A 137 -4.68 8.95 3.90
CA TRP A 137 -5.38 10.21 3.77
C TRP A 137 -5.59 10.78 5.15
#